data_AF-A0A9Q4SYI7-F1
#
_entry.id   AF-A0A9Q4SYI7-F1
#
_cell.length_a   1.000
_cell.length_b   1.000
_cell.length_c   1.000
_cell.angle_alpha   90.00
_cell.angle_beta   90.00
_cell.angle_gamma   90.00
#
_symmetry.space_group_name_H-M   'P 1'
#
loop_
_entity.id
_entity.type
_entity.pdbx_description
1 polymer ?
#
loop_
_entity_poly.entity_id
_entity_poly.type
_entity_poly.pdbx_seq_one_letter_code
_entity_poly.pdbx_strand_id
1 'polypeptide(L)'
;MSEIKYIKEKQYLQKLFSEYADKAPHLASVLDPQDPQTSYLLEGFAFLSARLQDKIDDAFPEITLPLLQRLNSQAIKGLPSTTIIQIDQSEILPYPMEINEKHLVIGDNGAQFSFCHNFTIMPYSILDRKITQHPNHSCISLEILYRGDVELTQTNALNVFLGENKTTSDILLLAFSQYFEKIEVVHNGERYEGDPLNYAFEPKIGNDYKIFPQKNNSFSAPQRLLEGLYLPHVHHFIELDIPQIVAQLDWKQQQRFVVNIYFSQQLPLTQEECNQSFFLNCAPAIDSEAKHTLLIDFKKNKSSYLLPIPTHHYLADLDKIELSLEPHELARGIYCHFYPTTELTAASRLMPQFHKAIFYSLTMEKNITGHTLYYLNFFDNKGDPMVTPPSLHFACVYIGFEQYKRNELGLLNKHSEKMPDAVKTGNITLLSSCYPPIVNNHHFWKLLSHYSANGSMLMSLDTIKHMISDYILYRDTDRQITRKCERLLNGLVELKTHLYDYILKGKPYRCLSLSLFIDETQYENRGEAFVFTTHLYHFFPFCLSENMLLEMSVTLNDQKNTTWYLSPSPLRGYKSMI
;
A
#
# COMPACT_ATOMS: atom_id res chain seq x y z
N MET A 1 6.23 26.38 3.95
CA MET A 1 7.08 27.29 4.73
C MET A 1 7.03 26.88 6.18
N SER A 2 8.19 26.71 6.82
CA SER A 2 8.30 26.34 8.23
C SER A 2 8.13 27.55 9.13
N GLU A 3 7.04 27.58 9.91
CA GLU A 3 6.80 28.59 10.96
C GLU A 3 7.98 28.66 11.94
N ILE A 4 8.58 27.50 12.25
CA ILE A 4 9.73 27.38 13.15
C ILE A 4 10.94 28.15 12.62
N LYS A 5 11.25 28.05 11.32
CA LYS A 5 12.39 28.77 10.73
C LYS A 5 12.15 30.28 10.72
N TYR A 6 10.94 30.71 10.40
CA TYR A 6 10.56 32.12 10.46
C TYR A 6 10.75 32.70 11.86
N ILE A 7 10.22 32.05 12.90
CA ILE A 7 10.34 32.51 14.29
C ILE A 7 11.81 32.52 14.72
N LYS A 8 12.58 31.49 14.38
CA LYS A 8 14.00 31.39 14.70
C LYS A 8 14.81 32.51 14.04
N GLU A 9 14.57 32.78 12.77
CA GLU A 9 15.24 33.84 12.01
C GLU A 9 14.87 35.23 12.55
N LYS A 10 13.59 35.46 12.86
CA LYS A 10 13.12 36.70 13.49
C LYS A 10 13.83 36.94 14.83
N GLN A 11 13.88 35.94 15.70
CA GLN A 11 14.57 36.04 17.00
C GLN A 11 16.07 36.27 16.83
N TYR A 12 16.70 35.58 15.88
CA TYR A 12 18.12 35.76 15.56
C TYR A 12 18.42 37.19 15.11
N LEU A 13 17.63 37.74 14.18
CA LEU A 13 17.81 39.10 13.67
C LEU A 13 17.56 40.15 14.77
N GLN A 14 16.52 39.98 15.60
CA GLN A 14 16.28 40.87 16.74
C GLN A 14 17.47 40.91 17.70
N LYS A 15 18.04 39.75 18.02
CA LYS A 15 19.23 39.64 18.87
C LYS A 15 20.47 40.28 18.22
N LEU A 16 20.66 40.05 16.92
CA LEU A 16 21.79 40.61 16.17
C LEU A 16 21.71 42.14 16.12
N PHE A 17 20.50 42.69 15.94
CA PHE A 17 20.26 44.13 15.95
C PHE A 17 20.53 44.73 17.32
N SER A 18 20.09 44.10 18.42
CA SER A 18 20.40 44.57 19.78
C SER A 18 21.91 44.54 20.06
N GLU A 19 22.59 43.43 19.73
CA GLU A 19 24.04 43.31 19.92
C GLU A 19 24.84 44.33 19.08
N TYR A 20 24.33 44.70 17.91
CA TYR A 20 24.97 45.69 17.05
C TYR A 20 24.68 47.12 17.51
N ALA A 21 23.47 47.42 17.98
CA ALA A 21 23.10 48.69 18.58
C ALA A 21 23.96 49.01 19.81
N ASP A 22 24.24 48.01 20.66
CA ASP A 22 25.14 48.15 21.81
C ASP A 22 26.59 48.52 21.41
N LYS A 23 27.07 47.97 20.28
CA LYS A 23 28.43 48.23 19.76
C LYS A 23 28.53 49.55 18.98
N ALA A 24 27.45 49.98 18.33
CA ALA A 24 27.39 51.15 17.46
C ALA A 24 26.23 52.09 17.87
N PRO A 25 26.40 52.88 18.93
CA PRO A 25 25.32 53.66 19.53
C PRO A 25 24.71 54.72 18.58
N HIS A 26 25.45 55.17 17.56
CA HIS A 26 24.96 56.09 16.53
C HIS A 26 23.91 55.45 15.60
N LEU A 27 23.79 54.12 15.58
CA LEU A 27 22.80 53.37 14.80
C LEU A 27 21.68 52.78 15.68
N ALA A 28 21.77 52.93 17.01
CA ALA A 28 20.83 52.30 17.94
C ALA A 28 19.38 52.77 17.74
N SER A 29 19.16 54.02 17.35
CA SER A 29 17.82 54.55 17.04
C SER A 29 17.22 54.03 15.74
N VAL A 30 18.06 53.53 14.82
CA VAL A 30 17.66 52.98 13.51
C VAL A 30 17.50 51.46 13.58
N LEU A 31 18.20 50.81 14.50
CA LEU A 31 18.21 49.36 14.68
C LEU A 31 17.39 48.91 15.88
N ASP A 32 16.57 49.79 16.47
CA ASP A 32 15.75 49.46 17.63
C ASP A 32 14.66 48.44 17.24
N PRO A 33 14.71 47.20 17.76
CA PRO A 33 13.70 46.20 17.48
C PRO A 33 12.31 46.55 18.04
N GLN A 34 12.23 47.51 18.97
CA GLN A 34 10.98 48.01 19.56
C GLN A 34 10.28 49.03 18.65
N ASP A 35 11.00 49.64 17.70
CA ASP A 35 10.41 50.53 16.71
C ASP A 35 9.53 49.73 15.73
N PRO A 36 8.24 50.09 15.54
CA PRO A 36 7.34 49.35 14.65
C PRO A 36 7.84 49.21 13.22
N GLN A 37 8.48 50.24 12.65
CA GLN A 37 8.93 50.21 11.25
C GLN A 37 10.09 49.22 11.07
N THR A 38 11.06 49.29 11.97
CA THR A 38 12.19 48.36 12.03
C THR A 38 11.72 46.94 12.28
N SER A 39 10.76 46.74 13.19
CA SER A 39 10.17 45.43 13.48
C SER A 39 9.48 44.82 12.26
N TYR A 40 8.65 45.56 11.52
CA TYR A 40 8.01 45.04 10.29
C TYR A 40 9.01 44.71 9.19
N LEU A 41 10.08 45.50 9.06
CA LEU A 41 11.15 45.21 8.11
C LEU A 41 11.90 43.93 8.49
N LEU A 42 12.19 43.74 9.79
CA LEU A 42 12.79 42.52 10.32
C LEU A 42 11.90 41.30 10.09
N GLU A 43 10.59 41.43 10.29
CA GLU A 43 9.62 40.37 10.00
C GLU A 43 9.60 40.01 8.51
N GLY A 44 9.54 41.02 7.62
CA GLY A 44 9.58 40.79 6.18
C GLY A 44 10.89 40.13 5.72
N PHE A 45 12.02 40.59 6.26
CA PHE A 45 13.33 40.00 5.95
C PHE A 45 13.48 38.58 6.51
N ALA A 46 13.06 38.35 7.76
CA ALA A 46 13.03 37.02 8.36
C ALA A 46 12.17 36.05 7.53
N PHE A 47 11.04 36.51 7.01
CA PHE A 47 10.16 35.72 6.15
C PHE A 47 10.85 35.31 4.83
N LEU A 48 11.50 36.25 4.15
CA LEU A 48 12.24 35.96 2.91
C LEU A 48 13.43 35.02 3.15
N SER A 49 14.22 35.29 4.20
CA SER A 49 15.37 34.47 4.58
C SER A 49 14.95 33.05 4.99
N ALA A 50 13.89 32.92 5.78
CA ALA A 50 13.35 31.61 6.16
C ALA A 50 12.88 30.80 4.95
N ARG A 51 12.26 31.44 3.95
CA ARG A 51 11.88 30.77 2.70
C ARG A 51 13.09 30.31 1.89
N LEU A 52 14.16 31.10 1.86
CA LEU A 52 15.40 30.74 1.19
C LEU A 52 16.08 29.56 1.91
N GLN A 53 16.18 29.62 3.23
CA GLN A 53 16.67 28.50 4.06
C GLN A 53 15.81 27.24 3.89
N ASP A 54 14.49 27.36 3.85
CA ASP A 54 13.58 26.25 3.54
C ASP A 54 13.93 25.59 2.21
N LYS A 55 14.22 26.37 1.17
CA LYS A 55 14.59 25.84 -0.14
C LYS A 55 16.01 25.26 -0.16
N ILE A 56 16.98 25.86 0.51
CA ILE A 56 18.35 25.30 0.59
C ILE A 56 18.35 23.98 1.37
N ASP A 57 17.59 23.91 2.45
CA ASP A 57 17.53 22.73 3.30
C ASP A 57 16.58 21.65 2.76
N ASP A 58 15.91 21.85 1.63
CA ASP A 58 14.86 20.95 1.14
C ASP A 58 15.39 19.61 0.60
N ALA A 59 16.69 19.35 0.70
CA ALA A 59 17.34 18.10 0.31
C ALA A 59 17.17 17.72 -1.17
N PHE A 60 17.17 18.70 -2.08
CA PHE A 60 17.29 18.48 -3.52
C PHE A 60 16.24 17.49 -4.09
N PRO A 61 14.93 17.75 -3.91
CA PRO A 61 13.87 16.91 -4.47
C PRO A 61 13.95 16.77 -5.99
N GLU A 62 14.56 17.75 -6.68
CA GLU A 62 14.75 17.75 -8.13
C GLU A 62 15.59 16.57 -8.62
N ILE A 63 16.39 15.96 -7.73
CA ILE A 63 17.19 14.77 -8.02
C ILE A 63 16.49 13.50 -7.54
N THR A 64 15.99 13.51 -6.31
CA THR A 64 15.48 12.29 -5.65
C THR A 64 14.09 11.88 -6.13
N LEU A 65 13.19 12.83 -6.36
CA LEU A 65 11.82 12.54 -6.80
C LEU A 65 11.78 11.88 -8.19
N PRO A 66 12.51 12.36 -9.22
CA PRO A 66 12.55 11.68 -10.52
C PRO A 66 13.10 10.25 -10.44
N LEU A 67 14.08 9.99 -9.57
CA LEU A 67 14.60 8.64 -9.37
C LEU A 67 13.55 7.71 -8.75
N LEU A 68 12.83 8.18 -7.73
CA LEU A 68 11.74 7.42 -7.12
C LEU A 68 10.55 7.21 -8.08
N GLN A 69 10.27 8.19 -8.95
CA GLN A 69 9.28 8.06 -10.02
C GLN A 69 9.68 6.99 -11.03
N ARG A 70 10.95 6.96 -11.43
CA ARG A 70 11.49 5.90 -12.30
C ARG A 70 11.43 4.52 -11.65
N LEU A 71 11.60 4.44 -10.33
CA LEU A 71 11.43 3.21 -9.54
C LEU A 71 9.95 2.86 -9.30
N ASN A 72 9.01 3.71 -9.71
CA ASN A 72 7.57 3.55 -9.51
C ASN A 72 7.19 3.31 -8.05
N SER A 73 7.85 4.03 -7.12
CA SER A 73 7.65 3.85 -5.68
C SER A 73 6.24 4.27 -5.25
N GLN A 74 5.51 3.37 -4.57
CA GLN A 74 4.14 3.66 -4.10
C GLN A 74 4.10 4.82 -3.09
N ALA A 75 5.14 5.01 -2.29
CA ALA A 75 5.20 6.08 -1.29
C ALA A 75 4.94 7.48 -1.88
N ILE A 76 5.50 7.75 -3.06
CA ILE A 76 5.36 9.06 -3.73
C ILE A 76 4.07 9.19 -4.55
N LYS A 77 3.30 8.09 -4.70
CA LYS A 77 1.96 8.10 -5.34
C LYS A 77 0.83 8.24 -4.32
N GLY A 78 1.11 7.98 -3.05
CA GLY A 78 0.09 7.90 -2.00
C GLY A 78 -0.59 6.53 -1.96
N LEU A 79 -1.59 6.38 -1.10
CA LEU A 79 -2.34 5.13 -0.92
C LEU A 79 -3.83 5.43 -1.09
N PRO A 80 -4.49 5.00 -2.19
CA PRO A 80 -5.94 5.08 -2.30
C PRO A 80 -6.67 4.23 -1.26
N SER A 81 -7.95 4.54 -1.07
CA SER A 81 -8.84 3.77 -0.21
C SER A 81 -9.05 2.36 -0.75
N THR A 82 -9.23 1.41 0.16
CA THR A 82 -9.52 0.00 -0.15
C THR A 82 -10.69 -0.50 0.68
N THR A 83 -11.32 -1.58 0.23
CA THR A 83 -12.40 -2.26 0.95
C THR A 83 -12.49 -3.71 0.48
N ILE A 84 -13.30 -4.54 1.14
CA ILE A 84 -13.65 -5.88 0.68
C ILE A 84 -15.06 -5.84 0.11
N ILE A 85 -15.20 -6.24 -1.14
CA ILE A 85 -16.50 -6.41 -1.80
C ILE A 85 -16.90 -7.87 -1.69
N GLN A 86 -18.10 -8.10 -1.16
CA GLN A 86 -18.78 -9.37 -1.28
C GLN A 86 -19.72 -9.33 -2.47
N ILE A 87 -19.72 -10.42 -3.23
CA ILE A 87 -20.69 -10.69 -4.28
C ILE A 87 -21.77 -11.58 -3.68
N ASP A 88 -22.93 -10.97 -3.45
CA ASP A 88 -24.11 -11.66 -2.93
C ASP A 88 -24.71 -12.56 -4.02
N GLN A 89 -24.99 -13.80 -3.62
CA GLN A 89 -25.58 -14.86 -4.43
C GLN A 89 -27.06 -15.05 -4.10
N SER A 90 -27.79 -13.96 -3.81
CA SER A 90 -29.23 -14.03 -3.60
C SER A 90 -29.95 -14.62 -4.82
N GLU A 91 -29.39 -14.46 -6.02
CA GLU A 91 -29.75 -15.24 -7.21
C GLU A 91 -28.77 -16.42 -7.39
N ILE A 92 -29.31 -17.60 -7.70
CA ILE A 92 -28.55 -18.84 -7.85
C ILE A 92 -27.63 -18.70 -9.06
N LEU A 93 -26.32 -18.71 -8.85
CA LEU A 93 -25.32 -18.87 -9.91
C LEU A 93 -25.09 -20.37 -10.13
N PRO A 94 -25.51 -20.96 -11.27
CA PRO A 94 -25.38 -22.39 -11.48
C PRO A 94 -23.97 -22.84 -11.87
N TYR A 95 -23.08 -21.92 -12.26
CA TYR A 95 -21.71 -22.21 -12.71
C TYR A 95 -20.70 -21.19 -12.16
N PRO A 96 -19.41 -21.56 -12.05
CA PRO A 96 -18.34 -20.63 -11.70
C PRO A 96 -18.25 -19.47 -12.70
N MET A 97 -18.05 -18.25 -12.19
CA MET A 97 -18.00 -17.03 -13.01
C MET A 97 -16.74 -16.24 -12.75
N GLU A 98 -15.98 -15.93 -13.80
CA GLU A 98 -14.76 -15.14 -13.68
C GLU A 98 -15.06 -13.64 -13.59
N ILE A 99 -14.48 -13.00 -12.57
CA ILE A 99 -14.46 -11.56 -12.39
C ILE A 99 -13.03 -11.08 -12.58
N ASN A 100 -12.87 -10.04 -13.39
CA ASN A 100 -11.56 -9.47 -13.68
C ASN A 100 -11.36 -8.12 -12.98
N GLU A 101 -10.11 -7.69 -12.90
CA GLU A 101 -9.68 -6.38 -12.37
C GLU A 101 -10.29 -5.16 -13.10
N LYS A 102 -10.83 -5.34 -14.31
CA LYS A 102 -11.41 -4.25 -15.12
C LYS A 102 -12.89 -4.00 -14.78
N HIS A 103 -13.51 -4.89 -14.01
CA HIS A 103 -14.85 -4.71 -13.51
C HIS A 103 -14.84 -3.66 -12.39
N LEU A 104 -15.81 -2.76 -12.44
CA LEU A 104 -15.94 -1.68 -11.47
C LEU A 104 -17.17 -1.89 -10.59
N VAL A 105 -17.00 -1.57 -9.32
CA VAL A 105 -18.09 -1.45 -8.34
C VAL A 105 -18.28 0.03 -8.03
N ILE A 106 -19.52 0.47 -8.04
CA ILE A 106 -19.92 1.88 -8.03
C ILE A 106 -20.81 2.13 -6.82
N GLY A 107 -20.52 3.20 -6.08
CA GLY A 107 -21.33 3.68 -4.98
C GLY A 107 -22.26 4.82 -5.39
N ASP A 108 -23.35 4.99 -4.65
CA ASP A 108 -24.32 6.08 -4.87
C ASP A 108 -23.71 7.48 -4.70
N ASN A 109 -22.58 7.58 -4.00
CA ASN A 109 -21.82 8.82 -3.82
C ASN A 109 -20.85 9.13 -4.98
N GLY A 110 -20.84 8.31 -6.04
CA GLY A 110 -19.91 8.44 -7.16
C GLY A 110 -18.58 7.71 -6.98
N ALA A 111 -18.36 7.05 -5.84
CA ALA A 111 -17.17 6.23 -5.61
C ALA A 111 -17.09 5.10 -6.63
N GLN A 112 -15.90 4.89 -7.19
CA GLN A 112 -15.64 3.82 -8.16
C GLN A 112 -14.46 3.01 -7.67
N PHE A 113 -14.63 1.70 -7.60
CA PHE A 113 -13.61 0.78 -7.09
C PHE A 113 -13.40 -0.34 -8.10
N SER A 114 -12.14 -0.69 -8.36
CA SER A 114 -11.74 -1.84 -9.16
C SER A 114 -11.26 -2.97 -8.27
N PHE A 115 -11.47 -4.22 -8.68
CA PHE A 115 -10.92 -5.37 -7.97
C PHE A 115 -9.39 -5.44 -8.12
N CYS A 116 -8.69 -5.84 -7.06
CA CYS A 116 -7.22 -5.86 -7.06
C CYS A 116 -6.62 -7.03 -7.85
N HIS A 117 -7.40 -8.08 -8.10
CA HIS A 117 -7.00 -9.26 -8.87
C HIS A 117 -8.20 -9.93 -9.51
N ASN A 118 -7.92 -10.80 -10.48
CA ASN A 118 -8.94 -11.68 -11.05
C ASN A 118 -9.29 -12.78 -10.05
N PHE A 119 -10.57 -13.12 -9.94
CA PHE A 119 -11.05 -14.21 -9.10
C PHE A 119 -12.30 -14.83 -9.70
N THR A 120 -12.62 -16.04 -9.27
CA THR A 120 -13.80 -16.76 -9.71
C THR A 120 -14.82 -16.81 -8.59
N ILE A 121 -16.04 -16.35 -8.87
CA ILE A 121 -17.20 -16.56 -8.00
C ILE A 121 -17.58 -18.03 -8.11
N MET A 122 -17.55 -18.73 -6.99
CA MET A 122 -17.89 -20.16 -6.95
C MET A 122 -19.32 -20.33 -6.44
N PRO A 123 -20.10 -21.31 -6.93
CA PRO A 123 -21.50 -21.50 -6.57
C PRO A 123 -21.66 -22.18 -5.19
N TYR A 124 -21.02 -21.62 -4.17
CA TYR A 124 -21.07 -22.10 -2.79
C TYR A 124 -21.49 -20.96 -1.85
N SER A 125 -22.34 -21.30 -0.88
CA SER A 125 -22.76 -20.40 0.19
C SER A 125 -22.54 -21.07 1.54
N ILE A 126 -21.98 -20.32 2.50
CA ILE A 126 -21.90 -20.77 3.89
C ILE A 126 -23.27 -20.59 4.54
N LEU A 127 -23.81 -21.67 5.10
CA LEU A 127 -25.09 -21.69 5.83
C LEU A 127 -24.91 -21.45 7.32
N ASP A 128 -23.90 -22.09 7.92
CA ASP A 128 -23.66 -22.04 9.35
C ASP A 128 -22.16 -22.10 9.66
N ARG A 129 -21.77 -21.49 10.77
CA ARG A 129 -20.41 -21.54 11.32
C ARG A 129 -20.51 -21.96 12.78
N LYS A 130 -19.79 -22.98 13.20
CA LYS A 130 -19.78 -23.41 14.60
C LYS A 130 -18.35 -23.53 15.09
N ILE A 131 -18.09 -23.02 16.29
CA ILE A 131 -16.84 -23.29 16.99
C ILE A 131 -17.12 -24.19 18.17
N THR A 132 -16.44 -25.34 18.22
CA THR A 132 -16.43 -26.21 19.39
C THR A 132 -15.08 -26.11 20.07
N GLN A 133 -15.10 -25.86 21.37
CA GLN A 133 -13.89 -25.72 22.18
C GLN A 133 -13.75 -26.92 23.11
N HIS A 134 -12.59 -27.54 23.04
CA HIS A 134 -12.11 -28.53 23.99
C HIS A 134 -10.93 -27.93 24.78
N PRO A 135 -10.53 -28.49 25.93
CA PRO A 135 -9.50 -27.89 26.79
C PRO A 135 -8.17 -27.59 26.08
N ASN A 136 -7.78 -28.39 25.09
CA ASN A 136 -6.52 -28.25 24.35
C ASN A 136 -6.71 -28.13 22.84
N HIS A 137 -7.94 -28.20 22.31
CA HIS A 137 -8.19 -28.21 20.88
C HIS A 137 -9.42 -27.38 20.56
N SER A 138 -9.47 -26.83 19.35
CA SER A 138 -10.69 -26.21 18.82
C SER A 138 -11.05 -26.85 17.50
N CYS A 139 -12.35 -26.88 17.17
CA CYS A 139 -12.80 -27.21 15.84
C CYS A 139 -13.73 -26.10 15.32
N ILE A 140 -13.48 -25.67 14.09
CA ILE A 140 -14.37 -24.79 13.34
C ILE A 140 -15.06 -25.64 12.29
N SER A 141 -16.39 -25.70 12.37
CA SER A 141 -17.25 -26.40 11.41
C SER A 141 -17.95 -25.37 10.52
N LEU A 142 -17.74 -25.48 9.21
CA LEU A 142 -18.41 -24.66 8.19
C LEU A 142 -19.42 -25.54 7.45
N GLU A 143 -20.72 -25.25 7.59
CA GLU A 143 -21.75 -25.89 6.77
C GLU A 143 -21.86 -25.12 5.44
N ILE A 144 -21.55 -25.80 4.33
CA ILE A 144 -21.50 -25.21 3.00
C ILE A 144 -22.57 -25.87 2.13
N LEU A 145 -23.32 -25.03 1.41
CA LEU A 145 -24.29 -25.44 0.39
C LEU A 145 -23.71 -25.17 -1.00
N TYR A 146 -23.63 -26.22 -1.82
CA TYR A 146 -23.41 -26.12 -3.25
C TYR A 146 -24.72 -25.72 -3.95
N ARG A 147 -24.67 -24.68 -4.78
CA ARG A 147 -25.80 -24.13 -5.54
C ARG A 147 -25.66 -24.30 -7.05
N GLY A 148 -24.59 -24.98 -7.49
CA GLY A 148 -24.28 -25.14 -8.91
C GLY A 148 -25.06 -26.27 -9.58
N ASP A 149 -24.71 -26.54 -10.82
CA ASP A 149 -25.24 -27.69 -11.56
C ASP A 149 -24.84 -29.00 -10.88
N VAL A 150 -25.84 -29.82 -10.62
CA VAL A 150 -25.73 -31.12 -9.94
C VAL A 150 -25.01 -32.15 -10.84
N GLU A 151 -24.96 -31.92 -12.15
CA GLU A 151 -24.18 -32.76 -13.07
C GLU A 151 -22.66 -32.58 -12.89
N LEU A 152 -22.21 -31.44 -12.36
CA LEU A 152 -20.80 -31.16 -12.09
C LEU A 152 -20.40 -31.71 -10.72
N THR A 153 -19.82 -32.91 -10.67
CA THR A 153 -19.40 -33.53 -9.39
C THR A 153 -18.08 -33.02 -8.83
N GLN A 154 -17.32 -32.23 -9.59
CA GLN A 154 -16.01 -31.73 -9.16
C GLN A 154 -16.14 -30.72 -8.02
N THR A 155 -15.23 -30.81 -7.04
CA THR A 155 -15.07 -29.80 -5.99
C THR A 155 -14.10 -28.71 -6.45
N ASN A 156 -14.15 -27.56 -5.79
CA ASN A 156 -13.33 -26.39 -6.13
C ASN A 156 -12.64 -25.83 -4.89
N ALA A 157 -11.49 -25.17 -5.10
CA ALA A 157 -10.87 -24.35 -4.08
C ALA A 157 -11.71 -23.10 -3.82
N LEU A 158 -11.84 -22.71 -2.55
CA LEU A 158 -12.66 -21.59 -2.11
C LEU A 158 -11.80 -20.52 -1.44
N ASN A 159 -11.82 -19.31 -1.99
CA ASN A 159 -11.23 -18.15 -1.33
C ASN A 159 -12.16 -17.66 -0.22
N VAL A 160 -11.63 -17.61 1.01
CA VAL A 160 -12.40 -17.25 2.21
C VAL A 160 -11.81 -16.00 2.84
N PHE A 161 -12.63 -14.96 2.95
CA PHE A 161 -12.32 -13.79 3.75
C PHE A 161 -12.62 -14.07 5.22
N LEU A 162 -11.67 -13.78 6.11
CA LEU A 162 -11.75 -14.19 7.51
C LEU A 162 -12.73 -13.35 8.33
N GLY A 163 -12.96 -12.08 8.01
CA GLY A 163 -14.01 -11.30 8.65
C GLY A 163 -13.76 -9.79 8.67
N GLU A 164 -14.79 -9.05 9.06
CA GLU A 164 -14.75 -7.58 9.10
C GLU A 164 -13.98 -7.07 10.33
N ASN A 165 -14.07 -7.80 11.45
CA ASN A 165 -13.35 -7.47 12.67
C ASN A 165 -11.88 -7.84 12.53
N LYS A 166 -11.02 -6.82 12.56
CA LYS A 166 -9.57 -6.97 12.43
C LYS A 166 -8.98 -7.91 13.49
N THR A 167 -9.37 -7.76 14.76
CA THR A 167 -8.82 -8.56 15.87
C THR A 167 -9.12 -10.05 15.68
N THR A 168 -10.36 -10.37 15.35
CA THR A 168 -10.81 -11.74 15.06
C THR A 168 -10.08 -12.31 13.84
N SER A 169 -9.95 -11.52 12.78
CA SER A 169 -9.29 -11.94 11.54
C SER A 169 -7.78 -12.16 11.72
N ASP A 170 -7.11 -11.31 12.51
CA ASP A 170 -5.70 -11.46 12.89
C ASP A 170 -5.48 -12.77 13.68
N ILE A 171 -6.37 -13.09 14.63
CA ILE A 171 -6.33 -14.33 15.43
C ILE A 171 -6.57 -15.55 14.54
N LEU A 172 -7.56 -15.50 13.65
CA LEU A 172 -7.85 -16.57 12.71
C LEU A 172 -6.65 -16.81 11.78
N LEU A 173 -6.06 -15.77 11.20
CA LEU A 173 -4.92 -15.92 10.30
C LEU A 173 -3.72 -16.58 10.99
N LEU A 174 -3.44 -16.20 12.24
CA LEU A 174 -2.45 -16.89 13.08
C LEU A 174 -2.83 -18.37 13.30
N ALA A 175 -4.08 -18.65 13.67
CA ALA A 175 -4.54 -20.00 13.97
C ALA A 175 -4.41 -20.94 12.75
N PHE A 176 -4.86 -20.50 11.58
CA PHE A 176 -4.72 -21.25 10.33
C PHE A 176 -3.27 -21.51 9.95
N SER A 177 -2.38 -20.54 10.20
CA SER A 177 -0.98 -20.64 9.79
C SER A 177 -0.11 -21.45 10.76
N GLN A 178 -0.41 -21.43 12.06
CA GLN A 178 0.49 -21.97 13.10
C GLN A 178 -0.13 -23.09 13.94
N TYR A 179 -1.46 -23.13 14.10
CA TYR A 179 -2.14 -24.06 15.01
C TYR A 179 -2.99 -25.11 14.30
N PHE A 180 -3.08 -25.06 12.98
CA PHE A 180 -3.79 -26.05 12.16
C PHE A 180 -3.23 -27.46 12.37
N GLU A 181 -4.11 -28.43 12.64
CA GLU A 181 -3.74 -29.85 12.82
C GLU A 181 -4.23 -30.72 11.66
N LYS A 182 -5.53 -30.61 11.32
CA LYS A 182 -6.16 -31.42 10.28
C LYS A 182 -7.45 -30.79 9.79
N ILE A 183 -7.87 -31.24 8.61
CA ILE A 183 -9.13 -30.83 7.95
C ILE A 183 -9.90 -32.07 7.51
N GLU A 184 -11.22 -32.05 7.69
CA GLU A 184 -12.11 -33.12 7.30
C GLU A 184 -13.31 -32.56 6.54
N VAL A 185 -13.73 -33.24 5.48
CA VAL A 185 -14.95 -32.95 4.73
C VAL A 185 -15.96 -34.07 4.99
N VAL A 186 -17.15 -33.72 5.44
CA VAL A 186 -18.25 -34.65 5.71
C VAL A 186 -19.38 -34.42 4.71
N HIS A 187 -19.71 -35.44 3.93
CA HIS A 187 -20.76 -35.41 2.91
C HIS A 187 -21.44 -36.78 2.82
N ASN A 188 -22.77 -36.82 2.74
CA ASN A 188 -23.58 -38.05 2.72
C ASN A 188 -23.28 -39.05 3.87
N GLY A 189 -22.75 -38.57 5.01
CA GLY A 189 -22.34 -39.43 6.13
C GLY A 189 -20.95 -40.07 5.97
N GLU A 190 -20.31 -39.92 4.81
CA GLU A 190 -18.91 -40.24 4.61
C GLU A 190 -18.01 -39.11 5.11
N ARG A 191 -16.79 -39.46 5.54
CA ARG A 191 -15.77 -38.52 6.00
C ARG A 191 -14.52 -38.67 5.15
N TYR A 192 -14.07 -37.57 4.58
CA TYR A 192 -12.84 -37.47 3.81
C TYR A 192 -11.85 -36.63 4.62
N GLU A 193 -10.71 -37.19 4.95
CA GLU A 193 -9.67 -36.49 5.71
C GLU A 193 -8.59 -35.97 4.77
N GLY A 194 -8.21 -34.71 4.91
CA GLY A 194 -7.13 -34.11 4.14
C GLY A 194 -5.79 -34.62 4.64
N ASP A 195 -4.84 -34.86 3.73
CA ASP A 195 -3.49 -35.30 4.10
C ASP A 195 -2.77 -34.17 4.88
N PRO A 196 -2.48 -34.35 6.18
CA PRO A 196 -1.87 -33.29 7.00
C PRO A 196 -0.46 -32.91 6.55
N LEU A 197 0.23 -33.78 5.79
CA LEU A 197 1.57 -33.49 5.28
C LEU A 197 1.56 -32.62 4.03
N ASN A 198 0.45 -32.61 3.30
CA ASN A 198 0.31 -31.94 2.02
C ASN A 198 -0.64 -30.74 2.08
N TYR A 199 -1.54 -30.71 3.06
CA TYR A 199 -2.51 -29.63 3.24
C TYR A 199 -1.98 -28.59 4.22
N ALA A 200 -1.84 -27.35 3.77
CA ALA A 200 -1.48 -26.22 4.61
C ALA A 200 -2.25 -24.98 4.19
N PHE A 201 -2.44 -24.06 5.14
CA PHE A 201 -3.00 -22.75 4.84
C PHE A 201 -1.87 -21.76 4.60
N GLU A 202 -1.87 -21.16 3.42
CA GLU A 202 -0.97 -20.06 3.11
C GLU A 202 -1.74 -18.73 3.20
N PRO A 203 -1.25 -17.75 3.99
CA PRO A 203 -1.84 -16.42 4.01
C PRO A 203 -1.69 -15.79 2.63
N LYS A 204 -2.75 -15.15 2.12
CA LYS A 204 -2.72 -14.44 0.83
C LYS A 204 -1.97 -13.10 0.96
N ILE A 205 -0.65 -13.20 1.11
CA ILE A 205 0.31 -12.09 1.21
C ILE A 205 1.49 -12.40 0.29
N GLY A 206 2.06 -11.39 -0.37
CA GLY A 206 3.33 -11.53 -1.10
C GLY A 206 3.23 -11.34 -2.61
N ASN A 207 4.10 -12.04 -3.34
CA ASN A 207 4.27 -11.86 -4.80
C ASN A 207 3.02 -12.25 -5.59
N ASP A 208 2.34 -13.30 -5.15
CA ASP A 208 1.23 -13.90 -5.90
C ASP A 208 -0.12 -13.25 -5.56
N TYR A 209 -0.13 -12.38 -4.53
CA TYR A 209 -1.31 -11.66 -4.07
C TYR A 209 -1.03 -10.16 -3.94
N LYS A 210 -1.26 -9.41 -5.03
CA LYS A 210 -0.96 -7.98 -5.12
C LYS A 210 -2.22 -7.14 -4.92
N ILE A 211 -2.08 -6.01 -4.21
CA ILE A 211 -3.15 -5.05 -4.01
C ILE A 211 -3.03 -3.88 -4.99
N PHE A 212 -1.87 -3.23 -5.09
CA PHE A 212 -1.65 -2.21 -6.11
C PHE A 212 -1.02 -2.79 -7.39
N PRO A 213 -1.45 -2.33 -8.57
CA PRO A 213 -0.90 -2.77 -9.84
C PRO A 213 0.56 -2.30 -10.00
N GLN A 214 1.50 -3.24 -10.15
CA GLN A 214 2.89 -2.93 -10.49
C GLN A 214 3.31 -3.56 -11.81
N LYS A 215 4.03 -2.77 -12.62
CA LYS A 215 4.66 -3.25 -13.88
C LYS A 215 5.89 -4.14 -13.61
N ASN A 216 6.65 -3.87 -12.54
CA ASN A 216 7.91 -4.57 -12.22
C ASN A 216 7.86 -5.19 -10.82
N ASN A 217 7.77 -6.52 -10.75
CA ASN A 217 7.64 -7.23 -9.47
C ASN A 217 8.86 -7.07 -8.54
N SER A 218 10.06 -6.85 -9.07
CA SER A 218 11.30 -6.76 -8.28
C SER A 218 11.34 -5.59 -7.28
N PHE A 219 10.51 -4.56 -7.48
CA PHE A 219 10.46 -3.36 -6.64
C PHE A 219 9.18 -3.25 -5.79
N SER A 220 8.40 -4.33 -5.69
CA SER A 220 7.10 -4.34 -5.01
C SER A 220 7.18 -4.48 -3.50
N ALA A 221 8.31 -4.88 -2.93
CA ALA A 221 8.41 -5.18 -1.51
C ALA A 221 8.14 -3.95 -0.59
N PRO A 222 8.67 -2.74 -0.87
CA PRO A 222 8.27 -1.53 -0.13
C PRO A 222 6.76 -1.27 -0.15
N GLN A 223 6.10 -1.55 -1.27
CA GLN A 223 4.64 -1.41 -1.37
C GLN A 223 3.92 -2.37 -0.42
N ARG A 224 4.34 -3.65 -0.34
CA ARG A 224 3.72 -4.62 0.59
C ARG A 224 3.87 -4.23 2.05
N LEU A 225 5.00 -3.64 2.40
CA LEU A 225 5.18 -3.11 3.74
C LEU A 225 4.17 -1.99 4.01
N LEU A 226 3.95 -1.08 3.05
CA LEU A 226 2.93 -0.05 3.16
C LEU A 226 1.51 -0.64 3.23
N GLU A 227 1.21 -1.68 2.45
CA GLU A 227 -0.05 -2.43 2.52
C GLU A 227 -0.28 -2.95 3.95
N GLY A 228 0.70 -3.62 4.55
CA GLY A 228 0.58 -4.15 5.91
C GLY A 228 0.50 -3.09 7.03
N LEU A 229 1.13 -1.92 6.83
CA LEU A 229 1.13 -0.84 7.81
C LEU A 229 -0.16 -0.01 7.77
N TYR A 230 -0.73 0.21 6.58
CA TYR A 230 -1.81 1.19 6.36
C TYR A 230 -3.14 0.58 5.92
N LEU A 231 -3.16 -0.61 5.31
CA LEU A 231 -4.38 -1.25 4.81
C LEU A 231 -4.82 -2.38 5.76
N PRO A 232 -5.96 -2.22 6.46
CA PRO A 232 -6.26 -3.08 7.59
C PRO A 232 -6.83 -4.45 7.23
N HIS A 233 -7.44 -4.65 6.06
CA HIS A 233 -8.27 -5.82 5.73
C HIS A 233 -7.86 -6.60 4.48
N VAL A 234 -6.94 -6.07 3.66
CA VAL A 234 -6.69 -6.59 2.31
C VAL A 234 -6.01 -7.96 2.28
N HIS A 235 -5.45 -8.42 3.40
CA HIS A 235 -4.66 -9.65 3.49
C HIS A 235 -5.27 -10.76 4.36
N HIS A 236 -6.49 -10.55 4.88
CA HIS A 236 -7.19 -11.51 5.74
C HIS A 236 -7.95 -12.58 4.93
N PHE A 237 -7.24 -13.22 4.01
CA PHE A 237 -7.77 -14.27 3.16
C PHE A 237 -6.99 -15.57 3.33
N ILE A 238 -7.73 -16.68 3.29
CA ILE A 238 -7.21 -18.04 3.21
C ILE A 238 -7.87 -18.76 2.03
N GLU A 239 -7.24 -19.83 1.57
CA GLU A 239 -7.81 -20.72 0.55
C GLU A 239 -8.17 -22.07 1.16
N LEU A 240 -9.42 -22.51 0.98
CA LEU A 240 -9.88 -23.85 1.30
C LEU A 240 -9.82 -24.70 0.02
N ASP A 241 -8.72 -25.44 -0.18
CA ASP A 241 -8.52 -26.30 -1.35
C ASP A 241 -9.20 -27.67 -1.17
N ILE A 242 -10.54 -27.66 -1.21
CA ILE A 242 -11.37 -28.89 -1.09
C ILE A 242 -10.93 -30.02 -2.04
N PRO A 243 -10.53 -29.76 -3.30
CA PRO A 243 -9.99 -30.78 -4.21
C PRO A 243 -8.83 -31.61 -3.67
N GLN A 244 -7.96 -31.04 -2.82
CA GLN A 244 -6.87 -31.79 -2.19
C GLN A 244 -7.35 -32.82 -1.16
N ILE A 245 -8.57 -32.65 -0.64
CA ILE A 245 -9.20 -33.55 0.34
C ILE A 245 -10.07 -34.56 -0.40
N VAL A 246 -10.98 -34.06 -1.23
CA VAL A 246 -11.94 -34.87 -1.99
C VAL A 246 -12.22 -34.20 -3.32
N ALA A 247 -11.80 -34.84 -4.42
CA ALA A 247 -11.88 -34.28 -5.76
C ALA A 247 -13.32 -34.23 -6.32
N GLN A 248 -14.20 -35.12 -5.87
CA GLN A 248 -15.57 -35.23 -6.36
C GLN A 248 -16.54 -35.57 -5.24
N LEU A 249 -17.70 -34.89 -5.21
CA LEU A 249 -18.80 -35.15 -4.29
C LEU A 249 -20.10 -35.38 -5.07
N ASP A 250 -20.97 -36.25 -4.55
CA ASP A 250 -22.26 -36.53 -5.19
C ASP A 250 -23.33 -35.52 -4.78
N TRP A 251 -23.46 -34.45 -5.56
CA TRP A 251 -24.44 -33.40 -5.34
C TRP A 251 -25.89 -33.84 -5.59
N LYS A 252 -26.14 -35.00 -6.25
CA LYS A 252 -27.50 -35.50 -6.52
C LYS A 252 -28.20 -35.94 -5.26
N GLN A 253 -27.46 -36.56 -4.36
CA GLN A 253 -27.99 -37.05 -3.09
C GLN A 253 -28.14 -35.92 -2.07
N GLN A 254 -27.09 -35.11 -1.89
CA GLN A 254 -27.10 -33.98 -0.97
C GLN A 254 -26.17 -32.86 -1.47
N GLN A 255 -26.69 -31.64 -1.52
CA GLN A 255 -25.92 -30.45 -1.94
C GLN A 255 -25.18 -29.78 -0.77
N ARG A 256 -25.34 -30.30 0.45
CA ARG A 256 -24.73 -29.77 1.66
C ARG A 256 -23.59 -30.67 2.12
N PHE A 257 -22.50 -30.05 2.53
CA PHE A 257 -21.37 -30.72 3.17
C PHE A 257 -20.85 -29.86 4.31
N VAL A 258 -20.10 -30.47 5.22
CA VAL A 258 -19.51 -29.77 6.36
C VAL A 258 -18.00 -29.90 6.28
N VAL A 259 -17.29 -28.78 6.40
CA VAL A 259 -15.84 -28.74 6.53
C VAL A 259 -15.50 -28.54 7.99
N ASN A 260 -14.81 -29.50 8.60
CA ASN A 260 -14.33 -29.43 9.98
C ASN A 260 -12.82 -29.15 9.97
N ILE A 261 -12.40 -28.10 10.67
CA ILE A 261 -11.01 -27.65 10.72
C ILE A 261 -10.57 -27.68 12.17
N TYR A 262 -9.57 -28.51 12.47
CA TYR A 262 -9.10 -28.76 13.83
C TYR A 262 -7.81 -28.00 14.12
N PHE A 263 -7.73 -27.49 15.34
CA PHE A 263 -6.60 -26.71 15.83
C PHE A 263 -6.04 -27.30 17.12
N SER A 264 -4.71 -27.24 17.25
CA SER A 264 -3.90 -27.73 18.39
C SER A 264 -4.01 -26.90 19.66
N GLN A 265 -4.83 -25.85 19.65
CA GLN A 265 -5.01 -24.94 20.77
C GLN A 265 -6.46 -24.50 20.89
N GLN A 266 -6.83 -24.06 22.10
CA GLN A 266 -8.09 -23.36 22.32
C GLN A 266 -8.00 -21.95 21.72
N LEU A 267 -8.84 -21.67 20.72
CA LEU A 267 -8.88 -20.37 20.07
C LEU A 267 -9.65 -19.37 20.94
N PRO A 268 -9.13 -18.14 21.15
CA PRO A 268 -9.82 -17.09 21.90
C PRO A 268 -10.90 -16.44 21.02
N LEU A 269 -11.89 -17.23 20.62
CA LEU A 269 -12.97 -16.85 19.71
C LEU A 269 -14.31 -17.27 20.30
N THR A 270 -15.25 -16.34 20.36
CA THR A 270 -16.64 -16.60 20.73
C THR A 270 -17.44 -17.13 19.53
N GLN A 271 -18.60 -17.73 19.80
CA GLN A 271 -19.51 -18.17 18.74
C GLN A 271 -20.07 -16.99 17.92
N GLU A 272 -20.26 -15.80 18.53
CA GLU A 272 -20.70 -14.59 17.83
C GLU A 272 -19.65 -14.08 16.85
N GLU A 273 -18.37 -14.04 17.26
CA GLU A 273 -17.25 -13.68 16.38
C GLU A 273 -17.09 -14.67 15.24
N CYS A 274 -17.26 -15.98 15.52
CA CYS A 274 -17.22 -17.03 14.49
C CYS A 274 -18.36 -16.86 13.46
N ASN A 275 -19.55 -16.45 13.89
CA ASN A 275 -20.68 -16.19 13.00
C ASN A 275 -20.45 -14.99 12.07
N GLN A 276 -19.66 -14.02 12.51
CA GLN A 276 -19.25 -12.83 11.75
C GLN A 276 -17.92 -13.05 10.99
N SER A 277 -17.51 -14.30 10.83
CA SER A 277 -16.28 -14.71 10.15
C SER A 277 -16.60 -15.63 8.98
N PHE A 278 -15.62 -15.83 8.09
CA PHE A 278 -15.70 -16.72 6.93
C PHE A 278 -16.77 -16.29 5.91
N PHE A 279 -16.34 -15.45 4.97
CA PHE A 279 -17.15 -15.01 3.84
C PHE A 279 -16.58 -15.55 2.53
N LEU A 280 -17.46 -16.09 1.68
CA LEU A 280 -17.14 -16.52 0.32
C LEU A 280 -17.45 -15.43 -0.69
N ASN A 281 -16.91 -15.60 -1.90
CA ASN A 281 -17.14 -14.70 -3.04
C ASN A 281 -16.82 -13.24 -2.71
N CYS A 282 -15.74 -13.07 -1.94
CA CYS A 282 -15.22 -11.79 -1.52
C CYS A 282 -13.90 -11.52 -2.23
N ALA A 283 -13.65 -10.26 -2.57
CA ALA A 283 -12.36 -9.82 -3.09
C ALA A 283 -12.04 -8.40 -2.62
N PRO A 284 -10.76 -8.08 -2.38
CA PRO A 284 -10.35 -6.71 -2.12
C PRO A 284 -10.58 -5.86 -3.38
N ALA A 285 -11.07 -4.66 -3.14
CA ALA A 285 -11.22 -3.61 -4.13
C ALA A 285 -10.51 -2.34 -3.67
N ILE A 286 -10.02 -1.59 -4.64
CA ILE A 286 -9.26 -0.36 -4.48
C ILE A 286 -9.96 0.76 -5.25
N ASP A 287 -9.89 1.99 -4.74
CA ASP A 287 -10.40 3.16 -5.44
C ASP A 287 -9.82 3.17 -6.87
N SER A 288 -10.71 3.14 -7.87
CA SER A 288 -10.31 3.10 -9.26
C SER A 288 -9.85 4.49 -9.63
N GLU A 289 -8.54 4.72 -9.47
CA GLU A 289 -7.91 6.01 -9.71
C GLU A 289 -8.42 6.59 -11.04
N ALA A 290 -9.15 7.69 -10.96
CA ALA A 290 -9.86 8.25 -12.08
C ALA A 290 -8.92 9.11 -12.93
N LYS A 291 -9.10 9.02 -14.26
CA LYS A 291 -8.43 9.92 -15.20
C LYS A 291 -9.19 11.24 -15.26
N HIS A 292 -8.50 12.32 -14.93
CA HIS A 292 -9.02 13.68 -15.02
C HIS A 292 -8.23 14.47 -16.06
N THR A 293 -8.93 15.27 -16.86
CA THR A 293 -8.31 16.13 -17.87
C THR A 293 -8.40 17.58 -17.44
N LEU A 294 -7.27 18.27 -17.39
CA LEU A 294 -7.17 19.70 -17.13
C LEU A 294 -6.72 20.40 -18.41
N LEU A 295 -7.45 21.43 -18.82
CA LEU A 295 -7.05 22.32 -19.91
C LEU A 295 -6.45 23.60 -19.30
N ILE A 296 -5.20 23.91 -19.67
CA ILE A 296 -4.46 25.05 -19.11
C ILE A 296 -3.83 25.86 -20.24
N ASP A 297 -3.97 27.18 -20.14
CA ASP A 297 -3.40 28.13 -21.09
C ASP A 297 -1.91 28.32 -20.82
N PHE A 298 -1.11 28.17 -21.87
CA PHE A 298 0.28 28.57 -21.85
C PHE A 298 0.42 30.08 -21.75
N LYS A 299 1.44 30.53 -21.02
CA LYS A 299 1.84 31.94 -20.92
C LYS A 299 3.29 32.09 -21.34
N LYS A 300 3.60 33.14 -22.10
CA LYS A 300 4.98 33.47 -22.47
C LYS A 300 5.82 33.71 -21.22
N ASN A 301 7.07 33.26 -21.23
CA ASN A 301 8.02 33.34 -20.11
C ASN A 301 7.55 32.64 -18.82
N LYS A 302 6.62 31.68 -18.93
CA LYS A 302 6.14 30.88 -17.81
C LYS A 302 6.37 29.41 -18.10
N SER A 303 7.23 28.78 -17.30
CA SER A 303 7.55 27.36 -17.37
C SER A 303 6.82 26.52 -16.32
N SER A 304 6.34 27.13 -15.22
CA SER A 304 5.70 26.43 -14.10
C SER A 304 4.21 26.77 -14.00
N TYR A 305 3.35 25.76 -13.94
CA TYR A 305 1.89 25.90 -13.93
C TYR A 305 1.30 25.17 -12.72
N LEU A 306 0.55 25.89 -11.90
CA LEU A 306 -0.26 25.29 -10.83
C LEU A 306 -1.43 24.53 -11.45
N LEU A 307 -1.56 23.25 -11.11
CA LEU A 307 -2.69 22.43 -11.52
C LEU A 307 -3.88 22.72 -10.58
N PRO A 308 -5.05 23.11 -11.10
CA PRO A 308 -6.23 23.41 -10.30
C PRO A 308 -6.94 22.14 -9.80
N ILE A 309 -6.25 21.35 -8.99
CA ILE A 309 -6.76 20.09 -8.44
C ILE A 309 -7.57 20.39 -7.17
N PRO A 310 -8.78 19.82 -7.01
CA PRO A 310 -9.59 20.00 -5.81
C PRO A 310 -8.88 19.52 -4.53
N THR A 311 -9.16 20.15 -3.39
CA THR A 311 -8.49 19.87 -2.11
C THR A 311 -8.70 18.45 -1.55
N HIS A 312 -9.72 17.74 -2.01
CA HIS A 312 -10.06 16.38 -1.63
C HIS A 312 -9.56 15.33 -2.63
N HIS A 313 -8.87 15.75 -3.70
CA HIS A 313 -8.26 14.87 -4.69
C HIS A 313 -6.75 14.83 -4.48
N TYR A 314 -6.17 13.67 -4.73
CA TYR A 314 -4.73 13.44 -4.71
C TYR A 314 -4.27 12.94 -6.06
N LEU A 315 -3.25 13.59 -6.63
CA LEU A 315 -2.63 13.17 -7.88
C LEU A 315 -1.65 12.03 -7.59
N ALA A 316 -1.93 10.85 -8.11
CA ALA A 316 -1.10 9.65 -7.98
C ALA A 316 -0.06 9.56 -9.10
N ASP A 317 -0.47 9.83 -10.33
CA ASP A 317 0.42 9.80 -11.50
C ASP A 317 0.00 10.78 -12.60
N LEU A 318 0.93 11.12 -13.49
CA LEU A 318 0.65 11.85 -14.73
C LEU A 318 0.58 10.86 -15.90
N ASP A 319 -0.59 10.75 -16.54
CA ASP A 319 -0.82 9.82 -17.64
C ASP A 319 -0.26 10.36 -18.96
N LYS A 320 -0.67 11.57 -19.33
CA LYS A 320 -0.25 12.20 -20.59
C LYS A 320 -0.41 13.71 -20.58
N ILE A 321 0.48 14.38 -21.30
CA ILE A 321 0.40 15.82 -21.60
C ILE A 321 0.43 15.99 -23.10
N GLU A 322 -0.56 16.70 -23.63
CA GLU A 322 -0.75 16.86 -25.07
C GLU A 322 -1.12 18.32 -25.39
N LEU A 323 -0.79 18.76 -26.61
CA LEU A 323 -1.31 20.04 -27.10
C LEU A 323 -2.81 19.92 -27.30
N SER A 324 -3.56 20.87 -26.77
CA SER A 324 -5.00 20.98 -27.05
C SER A 324 -5.22 22.10 -28.05
N LEU A 325 -6.07 21.84 -29.04
CA LEU A 325 -6.48 22.80 -30.06
C LEU A 325 -7.96 23.06 -29.89
N GLU A 326 -8.35 24.32 -29.75
CA GLU A 326 -9.77 24.67 -29.78
C GLU A 326 -10.29 24.77 -31.22
N PRO A 327 -11.56 24.43 -31.51
CA PRO A 327 -12.11 24.41 -32.87
C PRO A 327 -12.00 25.73 -33.65
N HIS A 328 -11.85 26.85 -32.95
CA HIS A 328 -11.81 28.19 -33.52
C HIS A 328 -10.39 28.74 -33.74
N GLU A 329 -9.34 27.98 -33.40
CA GLU A 329 -7.95 28.43 -33.53
C GLU A 329 -7.42 28.25 -34.97
N LEU A 330 -6.97 29.35 -35.58
CA LEU A 330 -6.48 29.40 -36.97
C LEU A 330 -5.05 28.86 -37.15
N ALA A 331 -4.26 28.76 -36.08
CA ALA A 331 -2.85 28.36 -36.14
C ALA A 331 -2.59 27.12 -35.27
N ARG A 332 -2.16 26.03 -35.90
CA ARG A 332 -2.05 24.69 -35.30
C ARG A 332 -0.77 24.46 -34.47
N GLY A 333 -0.30 25.49 -33.76
CA GLY A 333 0.92 25.47 -32.94
C GLY A 333 2.17 24.90 -33.65
N ILE A 334 3.21 24.62 -32.88
CA ILE A 334 4.35 23.80 -33.32
C ILE A 334 4.16 22.41 -32.70
N TYR A 335 4.09 21.38 -33.54
CA TYR A 335 4.02 20.02 -33.05
C TYR A 335 5.29 19.65 -32.27
N CYS A 336 5.10 19.23 -31.02
CA CYS A 336 6.15 18.73 -30.14
C CYS A 336 5.62 17.54 -29.33
N HIS A 337 6.54 16.67 -28.91
CA HIS A 337 6.24 15.59 -27.98
C HIS A 337 6.57 16.03 -26.56
N PHE A 338 5.77 15.57 -25.60
CA PHE A 338 6.00 15.77 -24.18
C PHE A 338 6.59 14.50 -23.58
N TYR A 339 7.68 14.65 -22.81
CA TYR A 339 8.33 13.54 -22.11
C TYR A 339 8.59 13.89 -20.65
N PRO A 340 8.53 12.93 -19.72
CA PRO A 340 8.90 13.20 -18.34
C PRO A 340 10.40 13.50 -18.23
N THR A 341 10.79 14.31 -17.24
CA THR A 341 12.22 14.62 -16.99
C THR A 341 13.06 13.38 -16.65
N THR A 342 12.44 12.27 -16.27
CA THR A 342 13.12 10.97 -16.09
C THR A 342 13.76 10.45 -17.38
N GLU A 343 13.26 10.86 -18.55
CA GLU A 343 13.83 10.54 -19.87
C GLU A 343 14.90 11.55 -20.31
N LEU A 344 15.11 12.65 -19.57
CA LEU A 344 16.10 13.69 -19.90
C LEU A 344 17.50 13.32 -19.40
N THR A 345 18.11 12.31 -20.03
CA THR A 345 19.49 11.87 -19.78
C THR A 345 20.49 12.50 -20.75
N ALA A 346 21.78 12.49 -20.42
CA ALA A 346 22.82 13.00 -21.31
C ALA A 346 22.83 12.28 -22.69
N ALA A 347 22.55 10.96 -22.70
CA ALA A 347 22.48 10.17 -23.92
C ALA A 347 21.23 10.45 -24.74
N SER A 348 20.06 10.57 -24.09
CA SER A 348 18.80 10.82 -24.79
C SER A 348 18.77 12.18 -25.46
N ARG A 349 19.37 13.23 -24.89
CA ARG A 349 19.42 14.59 -25.51
C ARG A 349 20.00 14.64 -26.93
N LEU A 350 20.80 13.64 -27.31
CA LEU A 350 21.43 13.55 -28.64
C LEU A 350 20.56 12.82 -29.66
N MET A 351 19.44 12.21 -29.26
CA MET A 351 18.58 11.48 -30.18
C MET A 351 17.67 12.44 -30.98
N PRO A 352 17.47 12.21 -32.28
CA PRO A 352 16.70 13.12 -33.15
C PRO A 352 15.28 13.44 -32.65
N GLN A 353 14.63 12.45 -32.03
CA GLN A 353 13.28 12.56 -31.48
C GLN A 353 13.14 13.61 -30.36
N PHE A 354 14.23 13.91 -29.63
CA PHE A 354 14.21 14.87 -28.52
C PHE A 354 14.61 16.30 -28.92
N HIS A 355 15.00 16.55 -30.18
CA HIS A 355 15.38 17.89 -30.62
C HIS A 355 14.25 18.92 -30.52
N LYS A 356 13.00 18.51 -30.67
CA LYS A 356 11.81 19.37 -30.54
C LYS A 356 10.90 18.93 -29.39
N ALA A 357 11.42 18.12 -28.46
CA ALA A 357 10.67 17.66 -27.30
C ALA A 357 10.60 18.73 -26.22
N ILE A 358 9.51 18.73 -25.48
CA ILE A 358 9.35 19.47 -24.23
C ILE A 358 9.34 18.46 -23.11
N PHE A 359 10.17 18.68 -22.10
CA PHE A 359 10.24 17.82 -20.94
C PHE A 359 9.38 18.40 -19.82
N TYR A 360 8.75 17.55 -19.01
CA TYR A 360 7.94 17.99 -17.88
C TYR A 360 8.30 17.29 -16.58
N SER A 361 8.17 18.01 -15.46
CA SER A 361 8.27 17.46 -14.11
C SER A 361 7.13 17.92 -13.23
N LEU A 362 6.69 17.02 -12.34
CA LEU A 362 5.71 17.33 -11.31
C LEU A 362 6.45 17.66 -10.01
N THR A 363 6.18 18.83 -9.44
CA THR A 363 6.64 19.23 -8.11
C THR A 363 5.45 19.46 -7.19
N MET A 364 5.58 19.01 -5.95
CA MET A 364 4.52 19.12 -4.94
C MET A 364 4.98 20.03 -3.81
N GLU A 365 4.10 20.90 -3.33
CA GLU A 365 4.36 21.75 -2.17
C GLU A 365 3.13 21.73 -1.25
N LYS A 366 3.34 21.88 0.06
CA LYS A 366 2.21 22.10 0.98
C LYS A 366 1.96 23.60 1.14
N ASN A 367 0.70 23.99 1.01
CA ASN A 367 0.27 25.35 1.35
C ASN A 367 0.21 25.54 2.88
N ILE A 368 -0.11 26.76 3.32
CA ILE A 368 -0.16 27.13 4.75
C ILE A 368 -1.24 26.33 5.50
N THR A 369 -2.33 25.95 4.83
CA THR A 369 -3.41 25.11 5.39
C THR A 369 -3.09 23.61 5.36
N GLY A 370 -1.92 23.20 4.85
CA GLY A 370 -1.50 21.80 4.77
C GLY A 370 -1.97 21.03 3.53
N HIS A 371 -2.69 21.66 2.61
CA HIS A 371 -3.10 21.05 1.34
C HIS A 371 -1.92 20.97 0.36
N THR A 372 -1.87 19.87 -0.39
CA THR A 372 -0.87 19.65 -1.44
C THR A 372 -1.23 20.46 -2.69
N LEU A 373 -0.31 21.31 -3.12
CA LEU A 373 -0.34 22.02 -4.39
C LEU A 373 0.55 21.29 -5.38
N TYR A 374 0.06 21.16 -6.61
CA TYR A 374 0.73 20.44 -7.68
C TYR A 374 1.16 21.41 -8.77
N TYR A 375 2.47 21.46 -9.05
CA TYR A 375 3.03 22.30 -10.10
C TYR A 375 3.61 21.43 -11.21
N LEU A 376 3.23 21.73 -12.44
CA LEU A 376 3.80 21.14 -13.64
C LEU A 376 4.82 22.11 -14.24
N ASN A 377 6.08 21.67 -14.32
CA ASN A 377 7.19 22.47 -14.83
C ASN A 377 7.63 21.96 -16.19
N PHE A 378 7.81 22.85 -17.16
CA PHE A 378 8.25 22.53 -18.52
C PHE A 378 9.68 23.00 -18.78
N PHE A 379 10.44 22.15 -19.46
CA PHE A 379 11.83 22.36 -19.84
C PHE A 379 12.04 22.05 -21.31
N ASP A 380 13.04 22.68 -21.91
CA ASP A 380 13.51 22.31 -23.25
C ASP A 380 14.45 21.10 -23.23
N ASN A 381 14.99 20.73 -24.38
CA ASN A 381 15.92 19.60 -24.52
C ASN A 381 17.30 19.82 -23.87
N LYS A 382 17.65 21.06 -23.48
CA LYS A 382 18.86 21.37 -22.72
C LYS A 382 18.60 21.29 -21.22
N GLY A 383 17.33 21.24 -20.81
CA GLY A 383 16.90 21.32 -19.43
C GLY A 383 16.68 22.76 -18.97
N ASP A 384 16.68 23.73 -19.88
CA ASP A 384 16.38 25.12 -19.55
C ASP A 384 14.86 25.32 -19.43
N PRO A 385 14.38 26.20 -18.54
CA PRO A 385 12.95 26.47 -18.39
C PRO A 385 12.32 26.93 -19.71
N MET A 386 11.15 26.39 -20.04
CA MET A 386 10.42 26.76 -21.25
C MET A 386 10.05 28.25 -21.25
N VAL A 387 10.50 28.98 -22.28
CA VAL A 387 10.24 30.41 -22.47
C VAL A 387 9.11 30.64 -23.47
N THR A 388 9.19 29.96 -24.62
CA THR A 388 8.23 30.07 -25.72
C THR A 388 7.39 28.79 -25.79
N PRO A 389 6.07 28.86 -25.50
CA PRO A 389 5.22 27.70 -25.59
C PRO A 389 4.98 27.28 -27.05
N PRO A 390 4.75 25.98 -27.30
CA PRO A 390 4.48 25.43 -28.63
C PRO A 390 3.06 25.75 -29.15
N SER A 391 2.10 25.99 -28.26
CA SER A 391 0.70 26.26 -28.56
C SER A 391 0.12 27.28 -27.57
N LEU A 392 -1.18 27.56 -27.70
CA LEU A 392 -1.93 28.38 -26.75
C LEU A 392 -2.34 27.60 -25.49
N HIS A 393 -2.69 26.32 -25.62
CA HIS A 393 -3.18 25.49 -24.51
C HIS A 393 -2.54 24.10 -24.51
N PHE A 394 -2.43 23.51 -23.32
CA PHE A 394 -2.12 22.09 -23.15
C PHE A 394 -3.20 21.40 -22.32
N ALA A 395 -3.45 20.14 -22.66
CA ALA A 395 -4.22 19.22 -21.85
C ALA A 395 -3.26 18.41 -20.98
N CYS A 396 -3.52 18.38 -19.68
CA CYS A 396 -2.84 17.51 -18.72
C CYS A 396 -3.84 16.45 -18.24
N VAL A 397 -3.56 15.19 -18.54
CA VAL A 397 -4.32 14.06 -18.01
C VAL A 397 -3.57 13.49 -16.83
N TYR A 398 -4.20 13.55 -15.67
CA TYR A 398 -3.66 12.99 -14.44
C TYR A 398 -4.56 11.87 -13.93
N ILE A 399 -3.94 10.94 -13.21
CA ILE A 399 -4.60 9.87 -12.49
C ILE A 399 -4.61 10.26 -11.01
N GLY A 400 -5.77 10.21 -10.39
CA GLY A 400 -5.91 10.56 -8.98
C GLY A 400 -7.00 9.78 -8.28
N PHE A 401 -6.96 9.83 -6.96
CA PHE A 401 -7.97 9.26 -6.08
C PHE A 401 -8.45 10.33 -5.11
N GLU A 402 -9.60 10.10 -4.48
CA GLU A 402 -10.22 11.12 -3.63
C GLU A 402 -10.54 10.63 -2.23
N GLN A 403 -10.66 11.59 -1.31
CA GLN A 403 -11.10 11.31 0.04
C GLN A 403 -12.63 11.30 0.11
N TYR A 404 -13.21 10.12 0.25
CA TYR A 404 -14.65 9.95 0.40
C TYR A 404 -15.14 10.42 1.78
N LYS A 405 -16.16 11.29 1.80
CA LYS A 405 -16.78 11.79 3.04
C LYS A 405 -17.77 10.81 3.66
N ARG A 406 -18.46 10.04 2.81
CA ARG A 406 -19.45 9.04 3.23
C ARG A 406 -18.80 7.67 3.19
N ASN A 407 -18.82 6.97 4.32
CA ASN A 407 -18.21 5.67 4.50
C ASN A 407 -19.16 4.79 5.31
N GLU A 408 -19.91 3.94 4.61
CA GLU A 408 -20.96 3.08 5.17
C GLU A 408 -20.82 1.68 4.56
N LEU A 409 -21.30 0.66 5.27
CA LEU A 409 -21.39 -0.70 4.74
C LEU A 409 -22.46 -0.78 3.65
N GLY A 410 -22.20 -1.58 2.62
CA GLY A 410 -23.11 -1.71 1.46
C GLY A 410 -23.22 -0.45 0.60
N LEU A 411 -22.32 0.53 0.75
CA LEU A 411 -22.22 1.72 -0.10
C LEU A 411 -21.95 1.36 -1.58
N LEU A 412 -21.05 0.41 -1.83
CA LEU A 412 -20.62 -0.03 -3.16
C LEU A 412 -21.53 -1.14 -3.69
N ASN A 413 -22.76 -0.76 -4.04
CA ASN A 413 -23.87 -1.68 -4.33
C ASN A 413 -24.24 -1.81 -5.81
N LYS A 414 -23.60 -1.05 -6.70
CA LYS A 414 -23.78 -1.13 -8.16
C LYS A 414 -22.49 -1.61 -8.82
N HIS A 415 -22.58 -2.06 -10.06
CA HIS A 415 -21.43 -2.47 -10.84
C HIS A 415 -21.52 -1.94 -12.28
N SER A 416 -20.37 -1.94 -12.97
CA SER A 416 -20.30 -1.57 -14.39
C SER A 416 -21.02 -2.59 -15.28
N GLU A 417 -21.51 -2.16 -16.46
CA GLU A 417 -22.17 -3.02 -17.48
C GLU A 417 -21.38 -4.26 -17.92
N LYS A 418 -20.08 -4.33 -17.64
CA LYS A 418 -19.23 -5.49 -17.94
C LYS A 418 -19.43 -6.64 -16.96
N MET A 419 -19.96 -6.37 -15.76
CA MET A 419 -20.33 -7.40 -14.80
C MET A 419 -21.74 -7.93 -15.11
N PRO A 420 -22.01 -9.22 -14.89
CA PRO A 420 -23.35 -9.78 -15.13
C PRO A 420 -24.41 -9.22 -14.17
N ASP A 421 -25.59 -8.86 -14.71
CA ASP A 421 -26.70 -8.24 -13.95
C ASP A 421 -27.20 -9.07 -12.76
N ALA A 422 -27.05 -10.40 -12.81
CA ALA A 422 -27.46 -11.32 -11.74
C ALA A 422 -26.59 -11.18 -10.47
N VAL A 423 -25.44 -10.51 -10.55
CA VAL A 423 -24.50 -10.35 -9.45
C VAL A 423 -24.84 -9.09 -8.66
N LYS A 424 -25.12 -9.24 -7.36
CA LYS A 424 -25.19 -8.10 -6.45
C LYS A 424 -23.87 -7.91 -5.75
N THR A 425 -23.40 -6.67 -5.67
CA THR A 425 -22.17 -6.32 -4.96
C THR A 425 -22.50 -5.56 -3.69
N GLY A 426 -21.62 -5.62 -2.71
CA GLY A 426 -21.68 -4.78 -1.52
C GLY A 426 -20.36 -4.81 -0.78
N ASN A 427 -19.89 -3.65 -0.31
CA ASN A 427 -18.74 -3.65 0.59
C ASN A 427 -19.14 -4.14 1.98
N ILE A 428 -18.39 -5.12 2.48
CA ILE A 428 -18.56 -5.70 3.82
C ILE A 428 -17.57 -5.09 4.83
N THR A 429 -16.52 -4.42 4.37
CA THR A 429 -15.70 -3.58 5.25
C THR A 429 -15.93 -2.10 4.95
N LEU A 430 -15.67 -1.26 5.95
CA LEU A 430 -15.58 0.18 5.73
C LEU A 430 -14.43 0.50 4.78
N LEU A 431 -14.56 1.58 4.01
CA LEU A 431 -13.47 2.10 3.18
C LEU A 431 -12.30 2.49 4.09
N SER A 432 -11.10 2.02 3.78
CA SER A 432 -9.88 2.45 4.48
C SER A 432 -9.62 3.94 4.23
N SER A 433 -8.90 4.57 5.15
CA SER A 433 -8.35 5.91 4.92
C SER A 433 -7.51 5.92 3.63
N CYS A 434 -7.65 6.98 2.83
CA CYS A 434 -6.71 7.29 1.77
C CYS A 434 -5.59 8.16 2.31
N TYR A 435 -4.37 7.99 1.79
CA TYR A 435 -3.21 8.76 2.19
C TYR A 435 -2.61 9.51 1.00
N PRO A 436 -2.33 10.82 1.13
CA PRO A 436 -1.80 11.63 0.04
C PRO A 436 -0.36 11.24 -0.33
N PRO A 437 0.11 11.56 -1.54
CA PRO A 437 1.53 11.55 -1.88
C PRO A 437 2.40 12.27 -0.83
N ILE A 438 3.56 11.69 -0.50
CA ILE A 438 4.51 12.36 0.40
C ILE A 438 5.14 13.59 -0.29
N VAL A 439 5.08 14.72 0.41
CA VAL A 439 5.64 16.01 -0.03
C VAL A 439 6.97 16.31 0.69
N ASN A 440 7.36 15.50 1.66
CA ASN A 440 8.56 15.76 2.46
C ASN A 440 9.81 15.24 1.76
N ASN A 441 10.55 16.18 1.16
CA ASN A 441 11.73 15.90 0.36
C ASN A 441 12.85 15.14 1.10
N HIS A 442 13.02 15.34 2.41
CA HIS A 442 14.01 14.60 3.19
C HIS A 442 13.72 13.09 3.26
N HIS A 443 12.45 12.70 3.16
CA HIS A 443 12.08 11.28 3.14
C HIS A 443 12.46 10.61 1.83
N PHE A 444 12.60 11.36 0.74
CA PHE A 444 12.99 10.78 -0.55
C PHE A 444 14.38 10.16 -0.51
N TRP A 445 15.35 10.80 0.16
CA TRP A 445 16.70 10.22 0.32
C TRP A 445 16.69 8.93 1.12
N LYS A 446 15.90 8.88 2.19
CA LYS A 446 15.73 7.68 3.02
C LYS A 446 15.13 6.54 2.18
N LEU A 447 14.04 6.80 1.48
CA LEU A 447 13.41 5.81 0.61
C LEU A 447 14.35 5.33 -0.50
N LEU A 448 15.10 6.25 -1.12
CA LEU A 448 16.04 5.92 -2.18
C LEU A 448 17.21 5.07 -1.67
N SER A 449 17.73 5.35 -0.47
CA SER A 449 18.83 4.56 0.11
C SER A 449 18.42 3.12 0.36
N HIS A 450 17.16 2.84 0.70
CA HIS A 450 16.65 1.48 0.87
C HIS A 450 16.72 0.64 -0.41
N TYR A 451 16.64 1.24 -1.60
CA TYR A 451 16.87 0.50 -2.87
C TYR A 451 18.30 -0.03 -3.00
N SER A 452 19.26 0.50 -2.23
CA SER A 452 20.62 -0.04 -2.11
C SER A 452 20.80 -1.04 -0.95
N ALA A 453 19.72 -1.37 -0.22
CA ALA A 453 19.76 -2.30 0.91
C ALA A 453 20.38 -3.65 0.57
N ASN A 454 21.12 -4.23 1.52
CA ASN A 454 21.76 -5.54 1.35
C ASN A 454 21.51 -6.41 2.59
N GLY A 455 21.92 -7.68 2.52
CA GLY A 455 21.67 -8.66 3.58
C GLY A 455 22.27 -8.28 4.94
N SER A 456 23.26 -7.39 4.99
CA SER A 456 23.85 -6.94 6.25
C SER A 456 22.88 -6.09 7.08
N MET A 457 21.92 -5.42 6.44
CA MET A 457 20.88 -4.66 7.13
C MET A 457 19.98 -5.56 7.97
N LEU A 458 19.80 -6.81 7.55
CA LEU A 458 19.02 -7.80 8.28
C LEU A 458 19.81 -8.46 9.43
N MET A 459 21.07 -8.10 9.64
CA MET A 459 21.89 -8.62 10.74
C MET A 459 21.78 -7.79 12.02
N SER A 460 21.14 -6.61 11.96
CA SER A 460 21.02 -5.68 13.08
C SER A 460 19.56 -5.28 13.29
N LEU A 461 19.06 -5.48 14.51
CA LEU A 461 17.70 -5.12 14.87
C LEU A 461 17.46 -3.60 14.76
N ASP A 462 18.42 -2.77 15.20
CA ASP A 462 18.31 -1.32 15.12
C ASP A 462 18.19 -0.84 13.67
N THR A 463 18.95 -1.47 12.76
CA THR A 463 18.89 -1.16 11.33
C THR A 463 17.52 -1.52 10.75
N ILE A 464 16.96 -2.68 11.12
CA ILE A 464 15.59 -3.08 10.73
C ILE A 464 14.56 -2.07 11.26
N LYS A 465 14.64 -1.70 12.55
CA LYS A 465 13.72 -0.72 13.16
C LYS A 465 13.80 0.63 12.47
N HIS A 466 14.99 1.13 12.19
CA HIS A 466 15.18 2.38 11.45
C HIS A 466 14.62 2.30 10.03
N MET A 467 14.90 1.21 9.31
CA MET A 467 14.38 0.99 7.96
C MET A 467 12.85 1.00 7.93
N ILE A 468 12.18 0.25 8.81
CA ILE A 468 10.71 0.22 8.85
C ILE A 468 10.14 1.56 9.33
N SER A 469 10.81 2.24 10.27
CA SER A 469 10.41 3.57 10.77
C SER A 469 10.41 4.64 9.67
N ASP A 470 11.29 4.53 8.68
CA ASP A 470 11.30 5.39 7.49
C ASP A 470 10.10 5.17 6.56
N TYR A 471 9.44 4.01 6.64
CA TYR A 471 8.17 3.72 5.94
C TYR A 471 6.92 4.15 6.73
N ILE A 472 7.09 4.71 7.93
CA ILE A 472 6.01 5.39 8.65
C ILE A 472 5.90 6.82 8.12
N LEU A 473 5.26 6.96 6.95
CA LEU A 473 5.22 8.17 6.13
C LEU A 473 4.29 9.27 6.67
N TYR A 474 3.22 8.89 7.34
CA TYR A 474 2.05 9.75 7.60
C TYR A 474 1.95 10.26 9.06
N ARG A 475 3.11 10.58 9.66
CA ARG A 475 3.24 10.99 11.08
C ARG A 475 2.37 12.19 11.46
N ASP A 476 2.24 13.15 10.56
CA ASP A 476 1.51 14.41 10.82
C ASP A 476 0.01 14.28 10.56
N THR A 477 -0.39 13.41 9.62
CA THR A 477 -1.77 13.27 9.16
C THR A 477 -2.56 12.26 9.98
N ASP A 478 -1.91 11.17 10.43
CA ASP A 478 -2.56 10.09 11.18
C ASP A 478 -1.72 9.66 12.39
N ARG A 479 -1.98 10.34 13.51
CA ARG A 479 -1.28 10.06 14.78
C ARG A 479 -1.66 8.70 15.37
N GLN A 480 -2.84 8.16 15.06
CA GLN A 480 -3.28 6.89 15.62
C GLN A 480 -2.52 5.73 14.98
N ILE A 481 -2.47 5.69 13.64
CA ILE A 481 -1.69 4.67 12.94
C ILE A 481 -0.20 4.81 13.25
N THR A 482 0.32 6.03 13.31
CA THR A 482 1.73 6.27 13.67
C THR A 482 2.08 5.66 15.03
N ARG A 483 1.27 5.93 16.06
CA ARG A 483 1.47 5.34 17.40
C ARG A 483 1.37 3.81 17.37
N LYS A 484 0.44 3.26 16.59
CA LYS A 484 0.32 1.81 16.39
C LYS A 484 1.60 1.25 15.77
N CYS A 485 2.07 1.77 14.64
CA CYS A 485 3.29 1.30 13.98
C CYS A 485 4.53 1.41 14.88
N GLU A 486 4.68 2.52 15.63
CA GLU A 486 5.79 2.69 16.57
C GLU A 486 5.71 1.67 17.72
N ARG A 487 4.52 1.40 18.24
CA ARG A 487 4.29 0.36 19.25
C ARG A 487 4.68 -1.04 18.70
N LEU A 488 4.25 -1.39 17.49
CA LEU A 488 4.62 -2.66 16.84
C LEU A 488 6.15 -2.79 16.68
N LEU A 489 6.83 -1.71 16.29
CA LEU A 489 8.29 -1.70 16.17
C LEU A 489 9.00 -1.83 17.51
N ASN A 490 8.48 -1.19 18.56
CA ASN A 490 9.02 -1.32 19.91
C ASN A 490 8.87 -2.74 20.46
N GLY A 491 7.89 -3.50 19.98
CA GLY A 491 7.69 -4.91 20.29
C GLY A 491 8.78 -5.85 19.77
N LEU A 492 9.69 -5.39 18.89
CA LEU A 492 10.83 -6.19 18.46
C LEU A 492 11.98 -6.06 19.48
N VAL A 493 12.41 -7.16 20.10
CA VAL A 493 13.34 -7.13 21.25
C VAL A 493 14.76 -7.56 20.87
N GLU A 494 14.88 -8.71 20.23
CA GLU A 494 16.17 -9.30 19.88
C GLU A 494 16.11 -9.93 18.48
N LEU A 495 17.26 -9.97 17.81
CA LEU A 495 17.42 -10.56 16.49
C LEU A 495 18.64 -11.46 16.49
N LYS A 496 18.47 -12.72 16.07
CA LYS A 496 19.57 -13.64 15.82
C LYS A 496 19.57 -14.03 14.36
N THR A 497 20.71 -13.92 13.71
CA THR A 497 20.87 -14.25 12.30
C THR A 497 22.04 -15.18 12.10
N HIS A 498 21.89 -16.12 11.17
CA HIS A 498 22.97 -16.98 10.74
C HIS A 498 22.87 -17.29 9.25
N LEU A 499 24.02 -17.30 8.59
CA LEU A 499 24.13 -17.68 7.18
C LEU A 499 24.61 -19.12 7.07
N TYR A 500 23.96 -19.88 6.20
CA TYR A 500 24.34 -21.27 5.91
C TYR A 500 24.09 -21.59 4.44
N ASP A 501 24.65 -22.70 3.96
CA ASP A 501 24.46 -23.15 2.58
C ASP A 501 23.48 -24.32 2.54
N TYR A 502 22.51 -24.27 1.64
CA TYR A 502 21.46 -25.27 1.50
C TYR A 502 21.33 -25.75 0.06
N ILE A 503 21.19 -27.06 -0.14
CA ILE A 503 20.98 -27.62 -1.48
C ILE A 503 19.49 -27.92 -1.67
N LEU A 504 18.82 -27.12 -2.49
CA LEU A 504 17.43 -27.33 -2.85
C LEU A 504 17.36 -27.87 -4.29
N LYS A 505 16.84 -29.09 -4.45
CA LYS A 505 16.70 -29.78 -5.76
C LYS A 505 18.01 -29.79 -6.58
N GLY A 506 19.14 -30.05 -5.90
CA GLY A 506 20.47 -30.14 -6.52
C GLY A 506 21.16 -28.80 -6.84
N LYS A 507 20.54 -27.66 -6.50
CA LYS A 507 21.15 -26.33 -6.64
C LYS A 507 21.56 -25.79 -5.27
N PRO A 508 22.81 -25.31 -5.10
CA PRO A 508 23.22 -24.67 -3.87
C PRO A 508 22.63 -23.25 -3.79
N TYR A 509 22.08 -22.92 -2.63
CA TYR A 509 21.59 -21.60 -2.27
C TYR A 509 22.28 -21.14 -0.98
N ARG A 510 22.49 -19.83 -0.87
CA ARG A 510 22.91 -19.21 0.40
C ARG A 510 21.65 -18.84 1.17
N CYS A 511 21.45 -19.44 2.34
CA CYS A 511 20.30 -19.16 3.19
C CYS A 511 20.66 -18.18 4.31
N LEU A 512 19.77 -17.23 4.57
CA LEU A 512 19.74 -16.42 5.78
C LEU A 512 18.61 -16.92 6.66
N SER A 513 18.95 -17.49 7.82
CA SER A 513 17.96 -17.77 8.86
C SER A 513 17.93 -16.60 9.83
N LEU A 514 16.72 -16.07 10.05
CA LEU A 514 16.43 -14.93 10.89
C LEU A 514 15.47 -15.34 12.00
N SER A 515 15.94 -15.29 13.26
CA SER A 515 15.11 -15.55 14.45
C SER A 515 14.86 -14.25 15.19
N LEU A 516 13.60 -13.81 15.18
CA LEU A 516 13.15 -12.55 15.77
C LEU A 516 12.45 -12.81 17.10
N PHE A 517 12.90 -12.14 18.16
CA PHE A 517 12.25 -12.23 19.47
C PHE A 517 11.36 -11.01 19.68
N ILE A 518 10.14 -11.24 20.12
CA ILE A 518 9.13 -10.19 20.31
C ILE A 518 8.58 -10.18 21.73
N ASP A 519 8.25 -8.97 22.20
CA ASP A 519 7.53 -8.73 23.45
C ASP A 519 6.02 -8.68 23.18
N GLU A 520 5.31 -9.72 23.62
CA GLU A 520 3.86 -9.86 23.44
C GLU A 520 3.07 -8.68 24.01
N THR A 521 3.58 -8.03 25.06
CA THR A 521 2.87 -6.93 25.75
C THR A 521 2.75 -5.66 24.89
N GLN A 522 3.57 -5.54 23.84
CA GLN A 522 3.50 -4.43 22.89
C GLN A 522 2.42 -4.64 21.83
N TYR A 523 1.75 -5.79 21.75
CA TYR A 523 0.73 -6.09 20.73
C TYR A 523 -0.67 -6.15 21.38
N GLU A 524 -1.71 -5.83 20.62
CA GLU A 524 -3.10 -5.91 21.12
C GLU A 524 -3.50 -7.36 21.36
N ASN A 525 -3.00 -8.26 20.51
CA ASN A 525 -3.18 -9.69 20.59
C ASN A 525 -2.07 -10.40 19.79
N ARG A 526 -1.95 -11.73 19.97
CA ARG A 526 -0.97 -12.55 19.24
C ARG A 526 -1.16 -12.53 17.72
N GLY A 527 -2.41 -12.39 17.25
CA GLY A 527 -2.72 -12.26 15.84
C GLY A 527 -2.09 -11.01 15.22
N GLU A 528 -2.23 -9.84 15.85
CA GLU A 528 -1.64 -8.59 15.37
C GLU A 528 -0.11 -8.72 15.21
N ALA A 529 0.55 -9.34 16.18
CA ALA A 529 1.98 -9.61 16.13
C ALA A 529 2.35 -10.54 14.97
N PHE A 530 1.57 -11.60 14.75
CA PHE A 530 1.76 -12.55 13.67
C PHE A 530 1.59 -11.90 12.29
N VAL A 531 0.52 -11.11 12.09
CA VAL A 531 0.28 -10.39 10.84
C VAL A 531 1.41 -9.40 10.58
N PHE A 532 1.80 -8.60 11.57
CA PHE A 532 2.90 -7.64 11.42
C PHE A 532 4.21 -8.33 11.01
N THR A 533 4.61 -9.38 11.73
CA THR A 533 5.84 -10.12 11.44
C THR A 533 5.80 -10.86 10.11
N THR A 534 4.62 -11.32 9.66
CA THR A 534 4.42 -11.88 8.32
C THR A 534 4.66 -10.83 7.22
N HIS A 535 4.19 -9.60 7.39
CA HIS A 535 4.50 -8.52 6.45
C HIS A 535 6.00 -8.20 6.40
N LEU A 536 6.69 -8.23 7.55
CA LEU A 536 8.15 -8.10 7.59
C LEU A 536 8.83 -9.24 6.84
N TYR A 537 8.36 -10.48 7.01
CA TYR A 537 8.87 -11.64 6.30
C TYR A 537 8.77 -11.49 4.77
N HIS A 538 7.67 -10.95 4.24
CA HIS A 538 7.52 -10.68 2.81
C HIS A 538 8.26 -9.43 2.32
N PHE A 539 8.68 -8.54 3.23
CA PHE A 539 9.47 -7.35 2.91
C PHE A 539 10.97 -7.64 2.86
N PHE A 540 11.52 -8.39 3.81
CA PHE A 540 12.97 -8.64 3.94
C PHE A 540 13.68 -9.26 2.72
N PRO A 541 13.06 -10.05 1.83
CA PRO A 541 13.68 -10.50 0.59
C PRO A 541 14.15 -9.35 -0.32
N PHE A 542 13.62 -8.13 -0.13
CA PHE A 542 14.10 -6.91 -0.76
C PHE A 542 15.57 -6.58 -0.44
N CYS A 543 16.05 -6.97 0.74
CA CYS A 543 17.43 -6.77 1.14
C CYS A 543 18.37 -7.86 0.62
N LEU A 544 17.83 -8.92 0.00
CA LEU A 544 18.58 -10.11 -0.40
C LEU A 544 18.74 -10.23 -1.91
N SER A 545 19.82 -10.88 -2.32
CA SER A 545 20.06 -11.21 -3.72
C SER A 545 19.18 -12.37 -4.18
N GLU A 546 18.91 -12.47 -5.49
CA GLU A 546 18.13 -13.56 -6.08
C GLU A 546 18.70 -14.97 -5.83
N ASN A 547 19.97 -15.10 -5.47
CA ASN A 547 20.58 -16.41 -5.16
C ASN A 547 20.52 -16.73 -3.66
N MET A 548 19.88 -15.88 -2.86
CA MET A 548 19.67 -16.08 -1.44
C MET A 548 18.23 -16.47 -1.12
N LEU A 549 18.11 -17.28 -0.08
CA LEU A 549 16.85 -17.73 0.51
C LEU A 549 16.73 -17.18 1.94
N LEU A 550 15.51 -16.82 2.35
CA LEU A 550 15.18 -16.31 3.68
C LEU A 550 14.27 -17.28 4.41
N GLU A 551 14.72 -17.71 5.58
CA GLU A 551 13.90 -18.38 6.58
C GLU A 551 13.72 -17.46 7.77
N MET A 552 12.51 -17.40 8.31
CA MET A 552 12.19 -16.54 9.44
C MET A 552 11.38 -17.30 10.49
N SER A 553 11.87 -17.27 11.71
CA SER A 553 11.14 -17.70 12.91
C SER A 553 10.93 -16.53 13.86
N VAL A 554 9.81 -16.55 14.57
CA VAL A 554 9.45 -15.52 15.55
C VAL A 554 9.21 -16.19 16.89
N THR A 555 9.97 -15.82 17.91
CA THR A 555 9.81 -16.37 19.27
C THR A 555 9.19 -15.30 20.17
N LEU A 556 8.12 -15.67 20.85
CA LEU A 556 7.50 -14.86 21.88
C LEU A 556 8.30 -14.98 23.18
N ASN A 557 8.52 -13.85 23.87
CA ASN A 557 9.04 -13.85 25.25
C ASN A 557 7.95 -14.26 26.27
N ASP A 558 7.23 -15.35 25.99
CA ASP A 558 6.24 -15.93 26.92
C ASP A 558 6.88 -17.03 27.77
N GLN A 559 6.17 -17.51 28.79
CA GLN A 559 6.68 -18.57 29.69
C GLN A 559 7.03 -19.88 28.96
N LYS A 560 6.48 -20.12 27.76
CA LYS A 560 6.66 -21.34 26.98
C LYS A 560 7.67 -21.17 25.84
N ASN A 561 8.19 -19.97 25.60
CA ASN A 561 8.96 -19.58 24.42
C ASN A 561 8.32 -20.06 23.12
N THR A 562 7.02 -19.78 22.96
CA THR A 562 6.26 -20.15 21.76
C THR A 562 6.96 -19.58 20.52
N THR A 563 7.25 -20.44 19.54
CA THR A 563 7.95 -20.05 18.30
C THR A 563 7.05 -20.30 17.10
N TRP A 564 6.84 -19.26 16.30
CA TRP A 564 6.18 -19.32 15.01
C TRP A 564 7.20 -19.48 13.89
N TYR A 565 6.87 -20.31 12.92
CA TYR A 565 7.65 -20.45 11.69
C TYR A 565 6.84 -19.83 10.57
N LEU A 566 7.29 -18.68 10.06
CA LEU A 566 6.53 -17.90 9.07
C LEU A 566 6.60 -18.50 7.65
N SER A 567 7.19 -19.69 7.52
CA SER A 567 7.59 -20.25 6.25
C SER A 567 7.53 -21.78 6.31
N PRO A 568 6.64 -22.42 5.54
CA PRO A 568 6.83 -23.81 5.14
C PRO A 568 7.90 -23.93 4.03
N SER A 569 8.17 -22.87 3.27
CA SER A 569 9.23 -22.81 2.25
C SER A 569 9.92 -21.42 2.16
N PRO A 570 11.26 -21.38 2.06
CA PRO A 570 12.01 -20.13 2.19
C PRO A 570 11.77 -19.16 1.03
N LEU A 571 11.68 -17.87 1.34
CA LEU A 571 11.47 -16.82 0.35
C LEU A 571 12.77 -16.46 -0.37
N ARG A 572 12.69 -16.30 -1.69
CA ARG A 572 13.82 -15.91 -2.53
C ARG A 572 14.01 -14.39 -2.54
N GLY A 573 15.26 -13.93 -2.47
CA GLY A 573 15.59 -12.51 -2.61
C GLY A 573 15.23 -11.92 -3.98
N TYR A 574 15.11 -10.59 -4.05
CA TYR A 574 14.62 -9.89 -5.25
C TYR A 574 15.70 -9.15 -6.06
N LYS A 575 16.90 -8.96 -5.51
CA LYS A 575 17.93 -8.18 -6.18
C LYS A 575 18.76 -9.05 -7.12
N SER A 576 18.72 -8.72 -8.40
CA SER A 576 19.71 -9.24 -9.34
C SER A 576 21.09 -8.70 -8.96
N MET A 577 22.11 -9.56 -9.00
CA MET A 577 23.50 -9.20 -8.65
C MET A 577 24.24 -8.46 -9.79
N ILE A 578 23.52 -7.97 -10.80
CA ILE A 578 24.07 -7.35 -12.02
C ILE A 578 24.00 -5.83 -11.94
#